data_AF-A0A838FFM9-F1
#
_entry.id   AF-A0A838FFM9-F1
#
_cell.length_a   1.000
_cell.length_b   1.000
_cell.length_c   1.000
_cell.angle_alpha   90.00
_cell.angle_beta   90.00
_cell.angle_gamma   90.00
#
_symmetry.space_group_name_H-M   'P 1'
#
loop_
_entity.id
_entity.type
_entity.pdbx_description
1 polymer ?
#
loop_
_entity_poly.entity_id
_entity_poly.type
_entity_poly.pdbx_seq_one_letter_code
_entity_poly.pdbx_strand_id
1 'polypeptide(L)' 'MKKTTTLFFLLLSLLSGTAFSQNLPHWLTEEERLQLPNYLLRNDGIRGTDPPSFVPRASAEWEEIQGLTITW' A
#
# COMPACT_ATOMS: atom_id res chain seq x y z
N MET A 1 -36.88 9.64 28.72
CA MET A 1 -35.63 8.85 28.61
C MET A 1 -35.42 8.24 27.23
N LYS A 2 -36.41 7.58 26.59
CA LYS A 2 -36.20 7.01 25.23
C LYS A 2 -35.86 8.04 24.15
N LYS A 3 -36.54 9.20 24.14
CA LYS A 3 -36.33 10.27 23.14
C LYS A 3 -34.94 10.91 23.21
N THR A 4 -34.38 11.07 24.41
CA THR A 4 -33.02 11.61 24.60
C THR A 4 -31.95 10.64 24.13
N THR A 5 -32.16 9.33 24.35
CA THR A 5 -31.28 8.28 23.83
C THR A 5 -31.32 8.22 22.30
N THR A 6 -32.50 8.33 21.68
CA THR A 6 -32.63 8.40 20.22
C THR A 6 -31.92 9.61 19.64
N LEU A 7 -32.04 10.77 20.28
CA LEU A 7 -31.36 12.00 19.86
C LEU A 7 -29.83 11.89 19.95
N PHE A 8 -29.34 11.21 21.00
CA PHE A 8 -27.92 10.93 21.17
C PHE A 8 -27.37 10.01 20.06
N PHE A 9 -28.09 8.94 19.70
CA PHE A 9 -27.69 8.06 18.61
C PHE A 9 -27.75 8.74 17.24
N LEU A 10 -28.74 9.61 17.01
CA LEU A 10 -28.81 10.43 15.79
C LEU A 10 -27.60 11.37 15.69
N LEU A 11 -27.23 12.03 16.79
CA LEU A 11 -26.06 12.91 16.85
C LEU A 11 -24.76 12.14 16.55
N LEU A 12 -24.59 10.95 17.14
CA LEU A 12 -23.44 10.08 16.88
C LEU A 12 -23.35 9.68 15.39
N SER A 13 -24.49 9.39 14.76
CA SER A 13 -24.55 9.01 13.34
C SER A 13 -24.20 10.16 12.40
N LEU A 14 -24.43 11.42 12.79
CA LEU A 14 -24.09 12.58 11.97
C LEU A 14 -22.59 12.93 12.07
N LEU A 15 -21.95 12.59 13.18
CA LEU A 15 -20.53 12.86 13.43
C LEU A 15 -19.58 11.82 12.81
N SER A 16 -20.07 10.65 12.41
CA SER A 16 -19.23 9.59 11.82
C SER A 16 -18.78 9.88 10.38
N GLY A 17 -19.51 10.72 9.63
CA GLY A 17 -19.20 11.02 8.23
C GLY A 17 -17.96 11.92 8.04
N THR A 18 -17.60 12.73 9.03
CA THR A 18 -16.46 13.66 8.94
C THR A 18 -15.14 13.02 9.41
N ALA A 19 -15.19 11.91 10.15
CA ALA A 19 -14.02 11.26 10.73
C ALA A 19 -13.15 10.52 9.69
N PHE A 20 -13.69 10.19 8.51
CA PHE A 20 -13.00 9.40 7.48
C PHE A 20 -12.65 10.17 6.21
N SER A 21 -13.02 11.45 6.11
CA SER A 21 -12.68 12.27 4.94
C SER A 21 -11.27 12.85 5.09
N GLN A 22 -10.26 12.10 4.65
CA GLN A 22 -8.92 12.66 4.51
C GLN A 22 -8.86 13.47 3.22
N ASN A 23 -8.70 14.79 3.33
CA ASN A 23 -8.43 15.65 2.18
C ASN A 23 -6.96 15.52 1.79
N LEU A 24 -6.61 14.39 1.20
CA LEU A 24 -5.27 14.13 0.68
C LEU A 24 -5.12 14.75 -0.71
N PRO A 25 -3.94 15.31 -1.04
CA PRO A 25 -3.66 15.76 -2.39
C PRO A 25 -3.79 14.57 -3.35
N HIS A 26 -4.66 14.72 -4.35
CA HIS A 26 -4.90 13.73 -5.40
C HIS A 26 -4.18 14.07 -6.70
N TRP A 27 -3.33 15.09 -6.65
CA TRP A 27 -2.49 15.56 -7.74
C TRP A 27 -1.06 15.61 -7.26
N LEU A 28 -0.13 15.40 -8.19
CA LEU A 28 1.27 15.72 -7.95
C LEU A 28 1.44 17.23 -8.01
N THR A 29 2.26 17.78 -7.11
CA THR A 29 2.74 19.15 -7.26
C THR A 29 3.65 19.25 -8.49
N GLU A 30 3.96 20.47 -8.94
CA GLU A 30 4.87 20.66 -10.07
C GLU A 30 6.25 20.09 -9.75
N GLU A 31 6.72 20.27 -8.51
CA GLU A 31 7.99 19.75 -8.03
C GLU A 31 8.02 18.21 -8.06
N GLU A 32 6.94 17.56 -7.60
CA GLU A 32 6.80 16.10 -7.61
C GLU A 32 6.72 15.55 -9.04
N ARG A 33 6.01 16.26 -9.93
CA ARG A 33 5.91 15.90 -11.35
C ARG A 33 7.26 15.93 -12.05
N LEU A 34 8.10 16.91 -11.73
CA LEU A 34 9.48 16.99 -12.26
C LEU A 34 10.37 15.84 -11.80
N GLN A 35 10.07 15.22 -10.64
CA GLN A 35 10.80 14.06 -10.12
C GLN A 35 10.29 12.71 -10.69
N LEU A 36 9.09 12.67 -11.27
CA LEU A 36 8.47 11.45 -11.79
C LEU A 36 9.36 10.64 -12.77
N PRO A 37 10.13 11.26 -13.69
CA PRO A 37 11.04 10.52 -14.56
C PRO A 37 12.14 9.75 -13.81
N ASN A 38 12.55 10.23 -12.62
CA ASN A 38 13.56 9.56 -11.80
C ASN A 38 13.01 8.31 -11.10
N TYR A 39 11.71 8.27 -10.81
CA TYR A 39 11.03 7.10 -10.24
C TYR A 39 10.67 6.07 -11.31
N LEU A 40 10.29 6.55 -12.49
CA LEU A 40 9.93 5.72 -13.63
C LEU A 40 11.14 5.30 -14.47
N LEU A 41 12.36 5.34 -13.90
CA LEU A 41 13.55 4.80 -14.54
C LEU A 41 13.21 3.40 -15.07
N ARG A 42 13.06 3.34 -16.39
CA ARG A 42 12.85 2.10 -17.11
C ARG A 42 14.08 1.27 -16.77
N ASN A 43 13.86 0.16 -16.08
CA ASN A 43 14.91 -0.75 -15.66
C ASN A 43 15.43 -1.50 -16.91
N ASP A 44 16.00 -0.75 -17.85
CA ASP A 44 16.50 -1.22 -19.14
C ASP A 44 17.84 -1.96 -18.98
N GLY A 45 18.47 -1.86 -17.79
CA GLY A 45 19.82 -2.37 -17.52
C GLY A 45 19.95 -3.37 -16.37
N ILE A 46 19.01 -3.46 -15.41
CA ILE A 46 19.10 -4.43 -14.30
C ILE A 46 18.43 -5.75 -14.71
N ARG A 47 18.89 -6.35 -15.81
CA ARG A 47 18.52 -7.73 -16.21
C ARG A 47 19.73 -8.64 -16.42
N GLY A 48 20.90 -8.26 -15.90
CA GLY A 48 22.12 -9.03 -16.03
C GLY A 48 22.95 -8.94 -14.76
N THR A 49 22.50 -9.59 -13.69
CA THR A 49 23.44 -10.04 -12.65
C THR A 49 24.00 -11.38 -13.10
N ASP A 50 25.29 -11.61 -12.85
CA ASP A 50 25.87 -12.93 -13.07
C ASP A 50 25.09 -13.98 -12.26
N PRO A 51 24.75 -15.14 -12.84
CA PRO A 51 24.09 -16.20 -12.11
C PRO A 51 25.01 -16.70 -10.98
N PRO A 52 24.45 -17.39 -9.96
CA PRO A 52 25.25 -18.03 -8.94
C PRO A 52 26.31 -18.94 -9.57
N SER A 53 27.51 -18.99 -9.00
CA SER A 53 28.63 -19.81 -9.49
C SER A 53 28.42 -21.33 -9.31
N PHE A 54 27.36 -21.72 -8.62
CA PHE A 54 26.96 -23.11 -8.39
C PHE A 54 25.68 -23.44 -9.16
N VAL A 55 25.40 -24.73 -9.35
CA VAL A 55 24.14 -25.19 -9.98
C VAL A 55 22.97 -24.90 -9.02
N PRO A 56 22.08 -23.94 -9.34
CA PRO A 56 21.00 -23.59 -8.44
C PRO A 56 19.96 -24.70 -8.36
N ARG A 57 19.38 -24.89 -7.18
CA ARG A 57 18.22 -25.76 -6.96
C ARG A 57 17.04 -24.90 -6.50
N ALA A 58 15.91 -25.02 -7.17
CA ALA A 58 14.67 -24.40 -6.72
C ALA A 58 14.13 -25.16 -5.50
N SER A 59 13.64 -24.43 -4.50
CA SER A 59 12.91 -25.01 -3.37
C SER A 59 11.54 -25.51 -3.83
N ALA A 60 11.12 -26.68 -3.36
CA ALA A 60 9.74 -27.15 -3.58
C ALA A 60 8.78 -26.48 -2.60
N GLU A 61 7.48 -26.45 -2.92
CA GLU A 61 6.44 -25.80 -2.11
C GLU A 61 6.31 -26.40 -0.70
N TRP A 62 6.69 -27.67 -0.52
CA TRP A 62 6.61 -28.40 0.75
C TRP A 62 7.89 -28.32 1.58
N GLU A 63 8.92 -27.63 1.11
CA GLU A 63 10.14 -27.42 1.88
C GLU A 63 9.94 -26.35 2.96
N GLU A 64 10.72 -26.45 4.03
CA GLU A 64 10.61 -25.55 5.17
C GLU A 64 10.93 -24.10 4.76
N ILE A 65 10.04 -23.17 5.11
CA ILE A 65 10.22 -21.73 4.88
C ILE A 65 10.32 -20.99 6.22
N GLN A 66 11.14 -19.94 6.24
CA GLN A 66 11.31 -19.09 7.42
C GLN A 66 10.19 -18.04 7.57
N GLY A 67 9.49 -17.70 6.49
CA GLY A 67 8.43 -16.71 6.51
C GLY A 67 7.63 -16.68 5.22
N LEU A 68 6.42 -16.13 5.29
CA LEU A 68 5.50 -15.98 4.17
C LEU A 68 5.14 -14.50 3.99
N THR A 69 5.32 -13.97 2.78
CA THR A 69 4.91 -12.60 2.45
C THR A 69 3.49 -12.63 1.88
N ILE A 70 2.57 -11.91 2.54
CA ILE A 70 1.18 -11.75 2.11
C ILE A 70 0.95 -10.27 1.80
N THR A 71 0.29 -9.98 0.68
CA THR A 71 -0.09 -8.62 0.27
C THR A 71 -1.57 -8.58 -0.09
N TRP A 72 -2.20 -7.42 0.07
CA TRP A 72 -3.62 -7.16 -0.11
C TRP A 72 -3.87 -6.25 -1.30
#